data_AF-A0A957IKH6-F1
#
_entry.id   AF-A0A957IKH6-F1
#
_cell.length_a   1.000
_cell.length_b   1.000
_cell.length_c   1.000
_cell.angle_alpha   90.00
_cell.angle_beta   90.00
_cell.angle_gamma   90.00
#
_symmetry.space_group_name_H-M   'P 1'
#
loop_
_entity.id
_entity.type
_entity.pdbx_description
1 polymer ?
#
loop_
_entity_poly.entity_id
_entity_poly.type
_entity_poly.pdbx_seq_one_letter_code
_entity_poly.pdbx_strand_id
1 'polypeptide(L)'
;DFALLGTNDVTPHWFDAAQSWLRPTAEGWLALGRETAVHPLWQSLLAEWEVVAQTDAYTLYRLPAVAETAVPLAEFSSDEGKIALLEGEVGAETAVAPGAAFTLATRWRQESAPQPVKLFVHVVDEAGQIVAQWDGLGVIWQGWREGDTLWQAHTLTLPAATTPGVYQVWVGVYHPTSGVRWQTAVSDRFLLGSITVTDK
;
A
#
# COMPACT_ATOMS: atom_id res chain seq x y z
N ASP A 1 -15.41 -2.68 -24.27
CA ASP A 1 -15.97 -4.02 -24.07
C ASP A 1 -16.94 -4.04 -22.87
N PHE A 2 -17.90 -3.10 -22.84
CA PHE A 2 -18.78 -2.92 -21.68
C PHE A 2 -19.76 -4.09 -21.47
N ALA A 3 -19.99 -4.88 -22.52
CA ALA A 3 -20.81 -6.10 -22.44
C ALA A 3 -20.26 -7.10 -21.40
N LEU A 4 -18.94 -7.19 -21.24
CA LEU A 4 -18.30 -8.07 -20.24
C LEU A 4 -18.50 -7.60 -18.80
N LEU A 5 -18.77 -6.31 -18.60
CA LEU A 5 -19.01 -5.72 -17.28
C LEU A 5 -20.49 -5.83 -16.88
N GLY A 6 -21.38 -6.18 -17.82
CA GLY A 6 -22.82 -6.24 -17.56
C GLY A 6 -23.47 -4.89 -17.23
N THR A 7 -22.71 -3.78 -17.35
CA THR A 7 -23.16 -2.41 -17.12
C THR A 7 -22.35 -1.42 -17.95
N ASN A 8 -22.95 -0.27 -18.27
CA ASN A 8 -22.27 0.88 -18.88
C ASN A 8 -21.92 1.97 -17.84
N ASP A 9 -22.42 1.83 -16.61
CA ASP A 9 -22.11 2.73 -15.49
C ASP A 9 -20.86 2.25 -14.78
N VAL A 10 -19.70 2.61 -15.35
CA VAL A 10 -18.39 2.13 -14.91
C VAL A 10 -17.54 3.32 -14.50
N THR A 11 -16.93 3.19 -13.32
CA THR A 11 -16.04 4.19 -12.76
C THR A 11 -14.60 3.66 -12.75
N PRO A 12 -13.70 4.20 -13.57
CA PRO A 12 -12.32 3.74 -13.62
C PRO A 12 -11.52 4.20 -12.40
N HIS A 13 -10.69 3.30 -11.88
CA HIS A 13 -9.66 3.57 -10.88
C HIS A 13 -8.31 3.17 -11.47
N TRP A 14 -7.33 4.07 -11.39
CA TRP A 14 -5.99 3.84 -11.94
C TRP A 14 -4.99 3.59 -10.81
N PHE A 15 -4.17 2.56 -10.99
CA PHE A 15 -3.17 2.14 -10.02
C PHE A 15 -1.93 1.61 -10.74
N ASP A 16 -0.81 1.57 -10.03
CA ASP A 16 0.44 0.99 -10.50
C ASP A 16 0.57 -0.46 -9.99
N ALA A 17 0.28 -1.43 -10.85
CA ALA A 17 0.33 -2.86 -10.50
C ALA A 17 1.72 -3.34 -10.06
N ALA A 18 2.79 -2.58 -10.31
CA ALA A 18 4.13 -2.90 -9.83
C ALA A 18 4.31 -2.62 -8.33
N GLN A 19 3.37 -1.92 -7.68
CA GLN A 19 3.43 -1.60 -6.26
C GLN A 19 2.07 -1.62 -5.54
N SER A 20 0.95 -1.63 -6.26
CA SER A 20 -0.37 -1.47 -5.63
C SER A 20 -1.48 -2.20 -6.37
N TRP A 21 -2.64 -2.26 -5.72
CA TRP A 21 -3.94 -2.39 -6.36
C TRP A 21 -5.02 -1.83 -5.43
N LEU A 22 -6.19 -1.53 -5.98
CA LEU A 22 -7.28 -0.87 -5.26
C LEU A 22 -8.57 -1.70 -5.37
N ARG A 23 -9.33 -1.75 -4.27
CA ARG A 23 -10.72 -2.24 -4.23
C ARG A 23 -11.65 -1.04 -4.02
N PRO A 24 -12.60 -0.78 -4.94
CA PRO A 24 -13.69 0.15 -4.67
C PRO A 24 -14.72 -0.47 -3.72
N THR A 25 -15.56 0.38 -3.12
CA THR A 25 -16.64 -0.07 -2.20
C THR A 25 -17.72 -0.92 -2.89
N ALA A 26 -17.92 -0.70 -4.19
CA ALA A 26 -18.84 -1.48 -5.00
C ALA A 26 -18.17 -2.78 -5.49
N GLU A 27 -18.99 -3.70 -6.00
CA GLU A 27 -18.46 -4.78 -6.83
C GLU A 27 -17.67 -4.21 -8.01
N GLY A 28 -16.64 -4.92 -8.45
CA GLY A 28 -15.80 -4.41 -9.51
C GLY A 28 -14.96 -5.47 -10.19
N TRP A 29 -14.17 -4.97 -11.13
CA TRP A 29 -13.24 -5.74 -11.92
C TRP A 29 -11.87 -5.10 -11.86
N LEU A 30 -10.84 -5.91 -12.08
CA LEU A 30 -9.49 -5.46 -12.24
C LEU A 30 -9.01 -5.86 -13.63
N ALA A 31 -8.59 -4.87 -14.42
CA ALA A 31 -8.04 -5.11 -15.76
C ALA A 31 -6.53 -4.86 -15.74
N LEU A 32 -5.74 -5.85 -16.15
CA LEU A 32 -4.28 -5.73 -16.27
C LEU A 32 -3.86 -5.88 -17.72
N GLY A 33 -3.06 -4.94 -18.21
CA GLY A 33 -2.44 -5.06 -19.53
C GLY A 33 -1.55 -6.29 -19.60
N ARG A 34 -1.44 -6.91 -20.78
CA ARG A 34 -0.64 -8.13 -20.98
C ARG A 34 0.83 -7.98 -20.61
N GLU A 35 1.38 -6.79 -20.83
CA GLU A 35 2.78 -6.42 -20.55
C GLU A 35 2.93 -5.64 -19.23
N THR A 36 1.85 -5.49 -18.45
CA THR A 36 1.90 -4.77 -17.18
C THR A 36 2.73 -5.57 -16.18
N ALA A 37 3.80 -4.95 -15.67
CA ALA A 37 4.54 -5.53 -14.56
C ALA A 37 3.65 -5.58 -13.31
N VAL A 38 3.54 -6.76 -12.71
CA VAL A 38 2.76 -6.99 -11.49
C VAL A 38 3.70 -7.35 -10.37
N HIS A 39 3.59 -6.67 -9.23
CA HIS A 39 4.39 -6.97 -8.05
C HIS A 39 4.20 -8.43 -7.61
N PRO A 40 5.26 -9.16 -7.20
CA PRO A 40 5.15 -10.56 -6.78
C PRO A 40 4.09 -10.82 -5.69
N LEU A 41 3.89 -9.88 -4.76
CA LEU A 41 2.85 -9.98 -3.72
C LEU A 41 1.44 -10.10 -4.30
N TRP A 42 1.19 -9.50 -5.47
CA TRP A 42 -0.12 -9.49 -6.10
C TRP A 42 -0.30 -10.66 -7.07
N GLN A 43 0.79 -11.23 -7.60
CA GLN A 43 0.73 -12.35 -8.54
C GLN A 43 0.04 -13.58 -7.92
N SER A 44 0.41 -13.94 -6.69
CA SER A 44 -0.21 -15.06 -5.98
C SER A 44 -1.69 -14.80 -5.69
N LEU A 45 -2.04 -13.58 -5.31
CA LEU A 45 -3.43 -13.18 -5.07
C LEU A 45 -4.28 -13.29 -6.35
N LEU A 46 -3.78 -12.75 -7.46
CA LEU A 46 -4.49 -12.75 -8.75
C LEU A 46 -4.67 -14.17 -9.32
N ALA A 47 -3.78 -15.11 -8.99
CA ALA A 47 -3.90 -16.50 -9.41
C ALA A 47 -5.15 -17.20 -8.84
N GLU A 48 -5.70 -16.69 -7.74
CA GLU A 48 -6.92 -17.22 -7.11
C GLU A 48 -8.20 -16.54 -7.64
N TRP A 49 -8.07 -15.47 -8.42
CA TRP A 49 -9.22 -14.68 -8.86
C TRP A 49 -9.83 -15.23 -10.15
N GLU A 50 -11.14 -15.09 -10.29
CA GLU A 50 -11.85 -15.46 -11.51
C GLU A 50 -11.42 -14.58 -12.68
N VAL A 51 -10.90 -15.20 -13.73
CA VAL A 51 -10.65 -14.55 -15.02
C VAL A 51 -11.97 -14.52 -15.80
N VAL A 52 -12.56 -13.32 -15.92
CA VAL A 52 -13.80 -13.08 -16.65
C VAL A 52 -13.55 -13.08 -18.16
N ALA A 53 -12.42 -12.50 -18.59
CA ALA A 53 -12.03 -12.43 -19.98
C ALA A 53 -10.52 -12.24 -20.14
N GLN A 54 -10.01 -12.66 -21.30
CA GLN A 54 -8.63 -12.43 -21.69
C GLN A 54 -8.58 -12.08 -23.17
N THR A 55 -7.90 -10.99 -23.49
CA THR A 55 -7.71 -10.48 -24.85
C THR A 55 -6.22 -10.29 -25.13
N ASP A 56 -5.88 -9.88 -26.35
CA ASP A 56 -4.51 -9.48 -26.69
C ASP A 56 -4.05 -8.20 -25.95
N ALA A 57 -4.99 -7.42 -25.39
CA ALA A 57 -4.70 -6.17 -24.69
C ALA A 57 -4.63 -6.34 -23.17
N TYR A 58 -5.52 -7.14 -22.57
CA TYR A 58 -5.63 -7.27 -21.11
C TYR A 58 -6.19 -8.62 -20.64
N THR A 59 -5.96 -8.93 -19.37
CA THR A 59 -6.72 -9.91 -18.59
C THR A 59 -7.67 -9.17 -17.65
N LEU A 60 -8.94 -9.57 -17.63
CA LEU A 60 -9.99 -9.00 -16.77
C LEU A 60 -10.33 -10.00 -15.68
N TYR A 61 -10.15 -9.57 -14.43
CA TYR A 61 -10.45 -10.34 -13.24
C TYR A 61 -11.71 -9.81 -12.57
N ARG A 62 -12.51 -10.70 -11.97
CA ARG A 62 -13.59 -10.30 -11.05
C ARG A 62 -13.01 -10.12 -9.66
N LEU A 63 -13.29 -8.98 -9.02
CA LEU A 63 -12.93 -8.79 -7.62
C LEU A 63 -13.73 -9.77 -6.75
N PRO A 64 -13.09 -10.52 -5.84
CA PRO A 64 -13.84 -11.42 -4.96
C PRO A 64 -14.75 -10.61 -4.03
N ALA A 65 -15.91 -11.16 -3.67
CA ALA A 65 -16.76 -10.57 -2.64
C ALA A 65 -16.08 -10.75 -1.27
N VAL A 66 -15.84 -9.65 -0.55
CA VAL A 66 -15.24 -9.68 0.79
C VAL A 66 -16.06 -8.79 1.70
N ALA A 67 -16.45 -9.31 2.87
CA ALA A 67 -17.04 -8.50 3.92
C ALA A 67 -15.94 -7.66 4.57
N GLU A 68 -15.97 -6.34 4.38
CA GLU A 68 -14.95 -5.45 4.90
C GLU A 68 -15.24 -5.09 6.36
N THR A 69 -14.70 -5.89 7.28
CA THR A 69 -14.91 -5.75 8.73
C THR A 69 -13.64 -5.38 9.49
N ALA A 70 -12.59 -4.95 8.77
CA ALA A 70 -11.32 -4.62 9.38
C ALA A 70 -11.44 -3.41 10.32
N VAL A 71 -11.02 -3.62 11.57
CA VAL A 71 -10.82 -2.53 12.54
C VAL A 71 -9.49 -1.86 12.22
N PRO A 72 -9.43 -0.52 12.05
CA PRO A 72 -8.19 0.18 11.78
C PRO A 72 -7.14 -0.05 12.88
N LEU A 73 -5.90 -0.33 12.48
CA LEU A 73 -4.72 -0.29 13.35
C LEU A 73 -4.42 1.14 13.80
N ALA A 74 -4.60 2.09 12.89
CA ALA A 74 -4.45 3.52 13.14
C ALA A 74 -5.34 4.32 12.20
N GLU A 75 -5.73 5.50 12.65
CA GLU A 75 -6.39 6.50 11.81
C GLU A 75 -5.50 7.74 11.77
N PHE A 76 -5.21 8.21 10.56
CA PHE A 76 -4.45 9.42 10.30
C PHE A 76 -5.40 10.50 9.82
N SER A 77 -5.38 11.66 10.46
CA SER A 77 -6.23 12.78 10.09
C SER A 77 -5.45 14.09 9.92
N SER A 78 -6.05 14.95 9.10
CA SER A 78 -5.77 16.38 8.97
C SER A 78 -7.10 17.13 9.09
N ASP A 79 -7.08 18.46 8.93
CA ASP A 79 -8.30 19.27 8.96
C ASP A 79 -9.30 18.89 7.85
N GLU A 80 -8.83 18.33 6.74
CA GLU A 80 -9.64 18.08 5.54
C GLU A 80 -9.71 16.60 5.11
N GLY A 81 -9.02 15.71 5.83
CA GLY A 81 -8.87 14.33 5.37
C GLY A 81 -8.61 13.34 6.50
N LYS A 82 -9.03 12.11 6.26
CA LYS A 82 -8.89 10.96 7.14
C LYS A 82 -8.58 9.71 6.32
N ILE A 83 -7.55 8.98 6.72
CA ILE A 83 -7.11 7.70 6.14
C ILE A 83 -6.92 6.70 7.27
N ALA A 84 -7.46 5.50 7.11
CA ALA A 84 -7.27 4.40 8.03
C ALA A 84 -6.16 3.45 7.54
N LEU A 85 -5.21 3.10 8.41
CA LEU A 85 -4.36 1.93 8.23
C LEU A 85 -5.13 0.71 8.73
N LEU A 86 -5.49 -0.20 7.83
CA LEU A 86 -6.24 -1.40 8.17
C LEU A 86 -5.34 -2.58 8.54
N GLU A 87 -4.26 -2.75 7.79
CA GLU A 87 -3.29 -3.84 7.99
C GLU A 87 -1.90 -3.35 7.59
N GLY A 88 -0.89 -3.91 8.23
CA GLY A 88 0.47 -3.85 7.73
C GLY A 88 1.29 -4.89 8.48
N GLU A 89 2.18 -5.55 7.76
CA GLU A 89 3.00 -6.59 8.34
C GLU A 89 4.46 -6.34 8.02
N VAL A 90 5.24 -6.19 9.08
CA VAL A 90 6.68 -6.41 9.07
C VAL A 90 6.85 -7.65 9.90
N GLY A 91 7.13 -8.80 9.28
CA GLY A 91 7.23 -10.06 10.00
C GLY A 91 8.18 -9.87 11.19
N ALA A 92 7.75 -10.25 12.40
CA ALA A 92 8.45 -9.96 13.66
C ALA A 92 9.90 -10.51 13.71
N GLU A 93 10.28 -11.35 12.75
CA GLU A 93 11.60 -11.96 12.59
C GLU A 93 12.18 -11.72 11.19
N THR A 94 11.79 -10.64 10.51
CA THR A 94 12.33 -10.33 9.19
C THR A 94 13.82 -10.00 9.33
N ALA A 95 14.65 -11.01 9.08
CA ALA A 95 16.10 -10.91 9.00
C ALA A 95 16.48 -10.29 7.66
N VAL A 96 17.13 -9.13 7.68
CA VAL A 96 17.55 -8.41 6.47
C VAL A 96 19.06 -8.19 6.52
N ALA A 97 19.78 -8.67 5.51
CA ALA A 97 21.22 -8.43 5.42
C ALA A 97 21.52 -6.96 5.07
N PRO A 98 22.65 -6.38 5.52
CA PRO A 98 23.10 -5.06 5.07
C PRO A 98 23.25 -5.00 3.55
N GLY A 99 22.67 -3.97 2.92
CA GLY A 99 22.65 -3.82 1.46
C GLY A 99 21.52 -4.58 0.77
N ALA A 100 20.75 -5.40 1.47
CA ALA A 100 19.62 -6.10 0.89
C ALA A 100 18.37 -5.23 0.82
N ALA A 101 17.51 -5.53 -0.16
CA ALA A 101 16.16 -5.02 -0.22
C ALA A 101 15.21 -5.93 0.54
N PHE A 102 14.20 -5.33 1.18
CA PHE A 102 13.07 -6.05 1.75
C PHE A 102 11.78 -5.34 1.34
N THR A 103 10.68 -6.08 1.33
CA THR A 103 9.37 -5.54 0.98
C THR A 103 8.38 -5.83 2.09
N LEU A 104 7.55 -4.84 2.41
CA LEU A 104 6.39 -4.98 3.28
C LEU A 104 5.12 -4.54 2.54
N ALA A 105 3.98 -5.05 2.99
CA ALA A 105 2.68 -4.67 2.46
C ALA A 105 1.86 -3.95 3.53
N THR A 106 1.07 -2.99 3.10
CA THR A 106 0.08 -2.30 3.94
C THR A 106 -1.24 -2.21 3.21
N ARG A 107 -2.33 -2.20 3.98
CA ARG A 107 -3.69 -1.97 3.49
C ARG A 107 -4.25 -0.72 4.12
N TRP A 108 -4.70 0.23 3.31
CA TRP A 108 -5.23 1.51 3.73
C TRP A 108 -6.64 1.71 3.20
N ARG A 109 -7.50 2.38 3.96
CA ARG A 109 -8.82 2.82 3.48
C ARG A 109 -8.92 4.32 3.53
N GLN A 110 -9.44 4.91 2.46
CA GLN A 110 -9.71 6.33 2.40
C GLN A 110 -11.03 6.60 3.11
N GLU A 111 -11.02 7.37 4.20
CA GLU A 111 -12.20 7.58 5.07
C GLU A 111 -12.89 8.93 4.80
N SER A 112 -12.45 9.65 3.76
CA SER A 112 -12.91 11.00 3.44
C SER A 112 -12.68 11.33 1.96
N ALA A 113 -13.04 12.53 1.54
CA ALA A 113 -12.78 13.00 0.19
C ALA A 113 -11.27 12.90 -0.17
N PRO A 114 -10.93 12.51 -1.41
CA PRO A 114 -9.55 12.49 -1.91
C PRO A 114 -8.78 13.79 -1.62
N GLN A 115 -7.58 13.66 -1.07
CA GLN A 115 -6.66 14.76 -0.81
C GLN A 115 -5.25 14.42 -1.33
N PRO A 116 -4.42 15.41 -1.70
CA PRO A 116 -3.03 15.16 -2.03
C PRO A 116 -2.30 14.56 -0.83
N VAL A 117 -1.87 13.30 -0.96
CA VAL A 117 -1.16 12.58 0.09
C VAL A 117 -0.02 11.75 -0.48
N LYS A 118 0.96 11.48 0.37
CA LYS A 118 1.91 10.38 0.23
C LYS A 118 1.90 9.55 1.49
N LEU A 119 2.07 8.26 1.31
CA LEU A 119 2.40 7.33 2.38
C LEU A 119 3.91 7.33 2.54
N PHE A 120 4.40 7.15 3.77
CA PHE A 120 5.82 6.94 4.03
C PHE A 120 6.04 5.68 4.87
N VAL A 121 7.24 5.11 4.72
CA VAL A 121 7.82 4.09 5.57
C VAL A 121 9.20 4.57 5.99
N HIS A 122 9.51 4.53 7.29
CA HIS A 122 10.83 4.82 7.84
C HIS A 122 11.35 3.61 8.61
N VAL A 123 12.57 3.17 8.29
CA VAL A 123 13.36 2.26 9.11
C VAL A 123 14.23 3.11 10.02
N VAL A 124 14.11 2.92 11.32
CA VAL A 124 14.69 3.80 12.34
C VAL A 124 15.56 2.99 13.31
N ASP A 125 16.75 3.49 13.61
CA ASP A 125 17.65 2.89 14.59
C ASP A 125 17.29 3.23 16.05
N GLU A 126 18.03 2.68 17.01
CA GLU A 126 17.81 2.93 18.44
C GLU A 126 17.99 4.41 18.83
N ALA A 127 18.81 5.16 18.09
CA ALA A 127 19.03 6.59 18.30
C ALA A 127 17.93 7.46 17.66
N GLY A 128 16.96 6.87 16.98
CA GLY A 128 15.87 7.58 16.30
C GLY A 128 16.24 8.09 14.91
N GLN A 129 17.39 7.70 14.34
CA GLN A 129 17.81 8.10 13.01
C GLN A 129 17.17 7.21 11.94
N ILE A 130 16.73 7.83 10.85
CA ILE A 130 16.20 7.11 9.69
C ILE A 130 17.38 6.53 8.91
N VAL A 131 17.44 5.20 8.78
CA VAL A 131 18.48 4.49 8.02
C VAL A 131 18.04 4.07 6.63
N ALA A 132 16.74 3.93 6.41
CA ALA A 132 16.13 3.70 5.11
C ALA A 132 14.71 4.23 5.10
N GLN A 133 14.22 4.64 3.93
CA GLN A 133 12.86 5.14 3.78
C GLN A 133 12.26 4.82 2.42
N TRP A 134 10.93 4.87 2.37
CA TRP A 134 10.14 4.85 1.15
C TRP A 134 9.03 5.89 1.26
N ASP A 135 8.74 6.59 0.17
CA ASP A 135 7.71 7.62 0.09
C ASP A 135 6.97 7.54 -1.24
N GLY A 136 5.64 7.49 -1.21
CA GLY A 136 4.86 7.43 -2.44
C GLY A 136 3.39 7.11 -2.25
N LEU A 137 2.70 6.98 -3.37
CA LEU A 137 1.32 6.53 -3.45
C LEU A 137 1.16 5.78 -4.77
N GLY A 138 0.72 4.53 -4.72
CA GLY A 138 0.63 3.63 -5.89
C GLY A 138 -0.61 3.87 -6.73
N VAL A 139 -1.33 4.95 -6.46
CA VAL A 139 -2.54 5.41 -7.15
C VAL A 139 -2.44 6.91 -7.35
N ILE A 140 -3.20 7.42 -8.32
CA ILE A 140 -3.43 8.86 -8.42
C ILE A 140 -4.36 9.25 -7.27
N TRP A 141 -3.95 10.18 -6.41
CA TRP A 141 -4.69 10.48 -5.18
C TRP A 141 -6.16 10.88 -5.45
N GLN A 142 -6.45 11.60 -6.54
CA GLN A 142 -7.81 11.95 -6.95
C GLN A 142 -8.70 10.73 -7.20
N GLY A 143 -8.08 9.62 -7.60
CA GLY A 143 -8.73 8.36 -7.89
C GLY A 143 -8.86 7.44 -6.67
N TRP A 144 -8.29 7.78 -5.52
CA TRP A 144 -8.46 7.03 -4.28
C TRP A 144 -9.59 7.66 -3.46
N ARG A 145 -10.81 7.15 -3.65
CA ARG A 145 -12.06 7.78 -3.20
C ARG A 145 -12.49 7.27 -1.84
N GLU A 146 -13.41 8.00 -1.24
CA GLU A 146 -13.99 7.62 0.05
C GLU A 146 -14.54 6.18 0.02
N GLY A 147 -14.10 5.38 0.98
CA GLY A 147 -14.37 3.96 1.12
C GLY A 147 -13.45 3.03 0.33
N ASP A 148 -12.66 3.53 -0.61
CA ASP A 148 -11.73 2.68 -1.38
C ASP A 148 -10.60 2.16 -0.50
N THR A 149 -10.28 0.89 -0.69
CA THR A 149 -9.18 0.22 0.00
C THR A 149 -8.00 0.01 -0.93
N LEU A 150 -6.84 0.54 -0.55
CA LEU A 150 -5.57 0.46 -1.26
C LEU A 150 -4.64 -0.56 -0.60
N TRP A 151 -4.19 -1.55 -1.36
CA TRP A 151 -3.04 -2.38 -1.00
C TRP A 151 -1.80 -1.76 -1.63
N GLN A 152 -0.77 -1.60 -0.82
CA GLN A 152 0.48 -0.95 -1.21
C GLN A 152 1.65 -1.79 -0.74
N ALA A 153 2.57 -2.08 -1.66
CA ALA A 153 3.86 -2.69 -1.42
C ALA A 153 4.92 -1.61 -1.30
N HIS A 154 5.79 -1.75 -0.31
CA HIS A 154 6.89 -0.81 -0.06
C HIS A 154 8.19 -1.60 -0.08
N THR A 155 9.03 -1.34 -1.08
CA THR A 155 10.36 -1.95 -1.19
C THR A 155 11.41 -0.95 -0.71
N LEU A 156 12.16 -1.32 0.31
CA LEU A 156 13.22 -0.52 0.91
C LEU A 156 14.55 -1.25 0.77
N THR A 157 15.63 -0.53 0.50
CA THR A 157 17.00 -1.08 0.49
C THR A 157 17.77 -0.52 1.67
N LEU A 158 18.30 -1.40 2.52
CA LEU A 158 19.17 -0.97 3.61
C LEU A 158 20.54 -0.55 3.06
N PRO A 159 21.18 0.50 3.60
CA PRO A 159 22.58 0.79 3.31
C PRO A 159 23.49 -0.44 3.54
N ALA A 160 24.52 -0.60 2.70
CA ALA A 160 25.47 -1.71 2.86
C ALA A 160 26.30 -1.64 4.17
N ALA A 161 26.34 -0.46 4.80
CA ALA A 161 27.01 -0.19 6.06
C ALA A 161 26.07 -0.23 7.27
N THR A 162 24.81 -0.63 7.10
CA THR A 162 23.87 -0.79 8.22
C THR A 162 24.43 -1.83 9.19
N THR A 163 24.54 -1.44 10.46
CA THR A 163 25.05 -2.31 11.51
C THR A 163 24.03 -3.39 11.88
N PRO A 164 24.46 -4.59 12.31
CA PRO A 164 23.56 -5.56 12.89
C PRO A 164 22.82 -4.99 14.10
N GLY A 165 21.54 -5.34 14.26
CA GLY A 165 20.69 -4.81 15.32
C GLY A 165 19.20 -4.83 14.99
N VAL A 166 18.38 -4.39 15.93
CA VAL A 166 16.93 -4.28 15.74
C VAL A 166 16.58 -2.86 15.32
N TYR A 167 15.81 -2.74 14.25
CA TYR A 167 15.35 -1.46 13.70
C TYR A 167 13.85 -1.41 13.71
N GLN A 168 13.29 -0.27 14.10
CA GLN A 168 11.85 -0.05 14.10
C GLN A 168 11.37 0.40 12.72
N VAL A 169 10.22 -0.12 12.29
CA VAL A 169 9.58 0.29 11.04
C VAL A 169 8.34 1.12 11.37
N TRP A 170 8.36 2.37 10.94
CA TRP A 170 7.30 3.34 11.15
C TRP A 170 6.60 3.69 9.85
N VAL A 171 5.29 3.87 9.88
CA VAL A 171 4.50 4.29 8.72
C VAL A 171 3.68 5.53 9.03
N GLY A 172 3.30 6.28 7.99
CA GLY A 172 2.37 7.39 8.15
C GLY A 172 2.02 8.06 6.83
N VAL A 173 1.34 9.20 6.96
CA VAL A 173 0.76 9.95 5.84
C VAL A 173 1.21 11.40 5.93
N TYR A 174 1.51 12.03 4.80
CA TYR A 174 1.79 13.46 4.74
C TYR A 174 1.28 14.11 3.47
N HIS A 175 1.08 15.42 3.52
CA HIS A 175 0.73 16.22 2.35
C HIS A 175 2.00 16.53 1.51
N PRO A 176 2.02 16.21 0.20
CA PRO A 176 3.26 16.14 -0.59
C PRO A 176 3.91 17.50 -0.86
N THR A 177 3.16 18.61 -0.80
CA THR A 177 3.71 19.96 -1.06
C THR A 177 4.15 20.66 0.22
N SER A 178 3.37 20.54 1.29
CA SER A 178 3.64 21.23 2.56
C SER A 178 4.54 20.43 3.50
N GLY A 179 4.64 19.11 3.29
CA GLY A 179 5.37 18.20 4.17
C GLY A 179 4.67 17.94 5.51
N VAL A 180 3.48 18.50 5.72
CA VAL A 180 2.74 18.33 6.98
C VAL A 180 2.29 16.88 7.11
N ARG A 181 2.70 16.24 8.19
CA ARG A 181 2.31 14.87 8.54
C ARG A 181 0.96 14.86 9.24
N TRP A 182 0.13 13.92 8.82
CA TRP A 182 -1.19 13.70 9.40
C TRP A 182 -1.03 13.03 10.75
N GLN A 183 -1.95 13.33 11.68
CA GLN A 183 -1.85 12.91 13.06
C GLN A 183 -2.73 11.69 13.30
N THR A 184 -2.23 10.77 14.11
CA THR A 184 -3.05 9.81 14.85
C THR A 184 -3.45 10.41 16.19
N ALA A 185 -4.18 9.66 17.02
CA ALA A 185 -4.50 10.07 18.38
C ALA A 185 -3.26 10.30 19.28
N VAL A 186 -2.10 9.74 18.92
CA VAL A 186 -0.89 9.74 19.78
C VAL A 186 0.39 10.25 19.11
N SER A 187 0.47 10.23 17.78
CA SER A 187 1.70 10.59 17.02
C SER A 187 1.41 10.83 15.54
N ASP A 188 2.37 11.38 14.79
CA ASP A 188 2.33 11.59 13.33
C ASP A 188 2.68 10.34 12.50
N ARG A 189 2.88 9.21 13.19
CA ARG A 189 3.30 7.92 12.64
C ARG A 189 2.81 6.77 13.50
N PHE A 190 2.75 5.57 12.92
CA PHE A 190 2.39 4.33 13.58
C PHE A 190 3.55 3.33 13.53
N LEU A 191 3.86 2.67 14.65
CA LEU A 191 4.88 1.63 14.70
C LEU A 191 4.30 0.35 14.10
N LEU A 192 4.80 -0.04 12.93
CA LEU A 192 4.32 -1.22 12.23
C LEU A 192 4.98 -2.50 12.76
N GLY A 193 6.21 -2.40 13.24
CA GLY A 193 6.96 -3.52 13.81
C GLY A 193 8.45 -3.23 13.82
N SER A 194 9.25 -4.29 13.77
CA SER A 194 10.71 -4.21 13.69
C SER A 194 11.27 -5.20 12.68
N ILE A 195 12.44 -4.87 12.12
CA ILE A 195 13.29 -5.81 11.40
C ILE A 195 14.56 -6.07 12.20
N THR A 196 15.18 -7.21 11.96
CA THR A 196 16.51 -7.53 12.51
C THR A 196 17.52 -7.50 11.39
N VAL A 197 18.53 -6.65 11.51
CA VAL A 197 19.68 -6.68 10.62
C VAL A 197 20.68 -7.69 11.18
N THR A 198 20.98 -8.71 10.39
CA THR A 198 21.94 -9.75 10.76
C THR A 198 23.33 -9.43 10.20
N ASP A 199 24.35 -10.14 10.67
CA ASP A 199 25.62 -10.19 9.96
C ASP A 199 25.43 -10.75 8.53
N LYS A 200 26.37 -10.40 7.65
CA LYS A 200 26.44 -10.95 6.28
C LYS A 200 26.81 -12.43 6.27
#